data_AF-A0A379WBE5-F1
#
_entry.id   AF-A0A379WBE5-F1
#
_cell.length_a   1.000
_cell.length_b   1.000
_cell.length_c   1.000
_cell.angle_alpha   90.00
_cell.angle_beta   90.00
_cell.angle_gamma   90.00
#
_symmetry.space_group_name_H-M   'P 1'
#
loop_
_entity.id
_entity.type
_entity.pdbx_description
1 polymer ?
#
loop_
_entity_poly.entity_id
_entity_poly.type
_entity_poly.pdbx_seq_one_letter_code
_entity_poly.pdbx_strand_id
1 'polypeptide(L)' 'MVRADWRPEQHFRNKAKMVVSGSVEKPLFGMLHRDGTPVDLCGCPLYPASFAPVFSALKPFIARAGLTPYNVARNVAN' A
#
# COMPACT_ATOMS: atom_id res chain seq x y z
N MET A 1 0.01 -11.73 37.23
CA MET A 1 -0.71 -11.21 36.04
C MET A 1 0.16 -10.15 35.39
N VAL A 2 1.07 -10.55 34.50
CA VAL A 2 1.93 -9.62 33.75
C VAL A 2 1.16 -9.26 32.48
N ARG A 3 0.79 -8.00 32.28
CA ARG A 3 0.25 -7.55 30.99
C ARG A 3 1.40 -7.52 29.99
N ALA A 4 1.30 -8.35 28.97
CA ALA A 4 2.25 -8.43 27.87
C ALA A 4 1.70 -7.64 26.66
N ASP A 5 1.87 -6.32 26.67
CA ASP A 5 1.57 -5.42 25.53
C ASP A 5 2.63 -4.31 25.43
N TRP A 6 3.90 -4.69 25.32
CA TRP A 6 5.06 -3.78 25.28
C TRP A 6 5.11 -2.83 24.04
N ARG A 7 4.16 -2.93 23.10
CA ARG A 7 4.17 -2.13 21.86
C ARG A 7 2.78 -1.58 21.54
N PRO A 8 2.67 -0.34 21.02
CA PRO A 8 1.41 0.15 20.47
C PRO A 8 0.90 -0.76 19.36
N GLU A 9 -0.40 -1.03 19.33
CA GLU A 9 -1.02 -1.89 18.32
C GLU A 9 -1.29 -1.16 16.99
N GLN A 10 -1.22 0.17 16.98
CA GLN A 10 -1.54 1.04 15.84
C GLN A 10 -0.51 2.16 15.70
N HIS A 11 -0.42 2.75 14.50
CA HIS A 11 0.40 3.93 14.19
C HIS A 11 1.92 3.81 14.47
N PHE A 12 2.47 2.61 14.67
CA PHE A 12 3.87 2.41 15.03
C PHE A 12 4.82 2.21 13.83
N ARG A 13 4.28 2.00 12.62
CA ARG A 13 5.08 1.66 11.44
C ARG A 13 5.44 2.90 10.62
N ASN A 14 6.63 3.44 10.87
CA ASN A 14 7.15 4.63 10.21
C ASN A 14 7.61 4.45 8.74
N LYS A 15 7.50 3.25 8.17
CA LYS A 15 7.85 2.95 6.78
C LYS A 15 6.77 2.09 6.11
N ALA A 16 6.25 2.57 4.99
CA ALA A 16 5.44 1.79 4.07
C ALA A 16 6.27 1.40 2.84
N LYS A 17 6.28 0.12 2.51
CA LYS A 17 6.79 -0.42 1.26
C LYS A 17 5.71 -1.34 0.71
N MET A 18 5.30 -1.10 -0.53
CA MET A 18 4.20 -1.82 -1.17
C MET A 18 4.40 -1.84 -2.69
N VAL A 19 3.64 -2.69 -3.38
CA VAL A 19 3.59 -2.71 -4.83
C VAL A 19 2.58 -1.68 -5.30
N VAL A 20 2.88 -1.02 -6.41
CA VAL A 20 1.90 -0.20 -7.13
C VAL A 20 1.50 -0.93 -8.40
N SER A 21 0.25 -1.35 -8.48
CA SER A 21 -0.33 -2.11 -9.59
C SER A 21 -1.63 -1.45 -10.09
N GLY A 22 -2.38 -2.12 -10.95
CA GLY A 22 -3.59 -1.55 -11.57
C GLY A 22 -3.26 -0.71 -12.80
N SER A 23 -4.06 0.33 -13.05
CA SER A 23 -3.88 1.23 -14.19
C SER A 23 -3.43 2.61 -13.74
N VAL A 24 -2.96 3.42 -14.70
CA VAL A 24 -2.58 4.83 -14.48
C VAL A 24 -3.72 5.63 -13.85
N GLU A 25 -4.97 5.38 -14.26
CA GLU A 25 -6.15 6.09 -13.74
C GLU A 25 -6.65 5.54 -12.39
N LYS A 26 -6.40 4.26 -12.12
CA LYS A 26 -6.83 3.59 -10.89
C LYS A 26 -5.66 2.79 -10.29
N PRO A 27 -4.61 3.46 -9.80
CA PRO A 27 -3.47 2.77 -9.22
C PRO A 27 -3.84 2.15 -7.88
N LEU A 28 -3.46 0.90 -7.70
CA LEU A 28 -3.58 0.18 -6.43
C LEU A 28 -2.25 0.25 -5.69
N PHE A 29 -2.29 0.77 -4.47
CA PHE A 29 -1.15 0.87 -3.57
C PHE A 29 -1.26 -0.23 -2.52
N GLY A 30 -0.65 -1.40 -2.78
CA GLY A 30 -0.79 -2.50 -1.85
C GLY A 30 -0.33 -3.85 -2.38
N MET A 31 -1.18 -4.85 -2.20
CA MET A 31 -0.87 -6.25 -2.43
C MET A 31 -2.09 -7.02 -2.94
N LEU A 32 -1.85 -8.17 -3.56
CA LEU A 32 -2.89 -9.15 -3.85
C LEU A 32 -2.86 -10.23 -2.77
N HIS A 33 -4.03 -10.65 -2.28
CA HIS A 33 -4.14 -11.90 -1.54
C HIS A 33 -3.85 -13.09 -2.45
N ARG A 34 -3.62 -14.27 -1.85
CA ARG A 34 -3.35 -15.51 -2.59
C ARG A 34 -4.48 -15.93 -3.52
N ASP A 35 -5.71 -15.52 -3.22
CA ASP A 35 -6.90 -15.74 -4.03
C ASP A 35 -7.04 -14.71 -5.17
N GLY A 36 -6.11 -13.76 -5.29
CA GLY A 36 -6.13 -12.68 -6.28
C GLY A 36 -6.86 -11.42 -5.83
N THR A 37 -7.45 -11.39 -4.63
CA THR A 37 -8.19 -10.22 -4.14
C THR A 37 -7.24 -9.04 -3.90
N PRO A 38 -7.47 -7.86 -4.52
CA PRO A 38 -6.64 -6.69 -4.29
C PRO A 38 -6.92 -6.06 -2.92
N VAL A 39 -5.85 -5.64 -2.23
CA VAL A 39 -5.93 -4.90 -0.97
C VAL A 39 -5.16 -3.59 -1.12
N ASP A 40 -5.87 -2.48 -0.92
CA ASP A 40 -5.29 -1.16 -0.80
C ASP A 40 -4.77 -0.96 0.64
N LEU A 41 -3.48 -0.66 0.78
CA LEU A 41 -2.82 -0.48 2.07
C LEU A 41 -2.79 1.00 2.52
N CYS A 42 -3.30 1.95 1.73
CA CYS A 42 -3.27 3.38 2.10
C CYS A 42 -4.00 3.69 3.41
N GLY A 43 -4.98 2.86 3.81
CA GLY A 43 -5.73 2.97 5.07
C GLY A 43 -5.22 2.06 6.19
N CYS A 44 -4.04 1.46 6.07
CA CYS A 44 -3.53 0.51 7.07
C CYS A 44 -3.37 1.18 8.45
N PRO A 45 -3.99 0.65 9.53
CA PRO A 45 -3.98 1.27 10.87
C PRO A 45 -2.59 1.26 11.53
N LEU A 46 -1.62 0.57 10.94
CA LEU A 46 -0.24 0.56 11.41
C LEU A 46 0.51 1.83 10.99
N TYR A 47 0.04 2.53 9.96
CA TYR A 47 0.70 3.73 9.45
C TYR A 47 0.30 4.97 10.27
N PRO A 48 1.25 5.87 10.57
CA PRO A 48 0.95 7.15 11.19
C PRO A 48 -0.01 8.00 10.33
N ALA A 49 -0.77 8.89 10.96
CA ALA A 49 -1.70 9.79 10.28
C ALA A 49 -1.03 10.66 9.18
N SER A 50 0.28 10.91 9.30
CA SER A 50 1.05 11.66 8.30
C SER A 50 1.15 10.96 6.93
N PHE A 51 0.84 9.67 6.83
CA PHE A 51 0.89 8.95 5.55
C PHE A 51 -0.33 9.18 4.67
N ALA A 52 -1.52 9.40 5.26
CA ALA A 52 -2.75 9.64 4.52
C ALA A 52 -2.63 10.79 3.49
N PRO A 53 -2.11 11.99 3.84
CA PRO A 53 -1.92 13.05 2.85
C PRO A 53 -0.88 12.70 1.78
N VAL A 54 0.16 11.93 2.12
CA VAL A 54 1.18 11.47 1.15
C VAL A 54 0.54 10.55 0.10
N PHE A 55 -0.26 9.57 0.53
CA PHE A 55 -0.96 8.68 -0.41
C PHE A 55 -1.99 9.42 -1.26
N SER A 56 -2.70 10.37 -0.67
CA SER A 56 -3.64 11.25 -1.38
C SER A 56 -2.95 12.05 -2.49
N ALA A 57 -1.69 12.47 -2.29
CA ALA A 57 -0.90 13.15 -3.31
C ALA A 57 -0.27 12.21 -4.35
N LEU A 58 0.17 11.01 -3.94
CA LEU A 58 0.84 10.06 -4.83
C LEU A 58 -0.09 9.43 -5.87
N LYS A 59 -1.34 9.10 -5.50
CA LYS A 59 -2.32 8.53 -6.43
C LYS A 59 -2.55 9.40 -7.68
N PRO A 60 -2.90 10.69 -7.58
CA PRO A 60 -3.04 11.56 -8.75
C PRO A 60 -1.69 11.89 -9.41
N PHE A 61 -0.58 11.87 -8.67
CA PHE A 61 0.75 12.08 -9.26
C PHE A 61 1.10 11.01 -10.30
N ILE A 62 0.77 9.74 -10.06
CA ILE A 62 0.96 8.65 -11.04
C ILE A 62 0.28 8.97 -12.37
N ALA A 63 -0.98 9.40 -12.31
CA ALA A 63 -1.74 9.77 -13.50
C ALA A 63 -1.12 10.96 -14.23
N ARG A 64 -0.78 12.03 -13.48
CA ARG A 64 -0.16 13.24 -14.03
C ARG A 64 1.20 12.99 -14.67
N ALA A 65 1.99 12.08 -14.11
CA ALA A 65 3.33 11.75 -14.59
C ALA A 65 3.32 10.62 -15.64
N GLY A 66 2.16 10.03 -15.95
CA GLY A 66 2.06 8.92 -16.91
C GLY A 66 2.82 7.66 -16.47
N LEU A 67 2.97 7.43 -15.16
CA LEU A 67 3.72 6.30 -14.64
C LEU A 67 2.88 5.03 -14.71
N THR A 68 3.26 4.09 -15.58
CA THR A 68 2.56 2.81 -15.70
C THR A 68 2.82 1.92 -14.48
N PRO A 69 1.78 1.54 -13.70
CA PRO A 69 1.94 0.60 -12.59
C PRO A 69 2.37 -0.79 -13.06
N TYR A 70 2.93 -1.59 -12.14
CA TYR A 70 3.39 -2.94 -12.46
C TYR A 70 2.22 -3.87 -12.77
N ASN A 71 2.37 -4.70 -13.80
CA ASN A 71 1.47 -5.83 -14.06
C ASN A 71 1.91 -7.05 -13.24
N VAL A 72 1.24 -7.25 -12.10
CA VAL A 72 1.54 -8.34 -11.15
C VAL A 72 0.96 -9.70 -11.55
N ALA A 73 0.00 -9.76 -12.48
CA ALA A 73 -0.55 -11.02 -12.99
C ALA A 73 0.42 -11.72 -13.98
N ARG A 74 1.34 -10.94 -14.57
CA ARG A 74 2.39 -11.47 -15.43
C ARG A 74 3.57 -11.93 -14.55
N ASN A 75 3.46 -13.13 -14.00
CA ASN A 75 4.63 -13.85 -13.51
C ASN A 75 5.48 -14.19 -14.74
N VAL A 76 6.67 -13.59 -14.88
CA VAL A 76 7.70 -14.16 -15.76
C VAL A 76 8.17 -15.39 -15.01
N ALA A 77 7.84 -16.57 -15.53
CA ALA A 77 8.38 -17.83 -15.01
C ALA A 77 9.90 -17.70 -14.92
N ASN A 78 10.43 -17.91 -13.72
CA ASN A 78 11.84 -18.12 -13.46
C ASN A 78 11.97 -19.43 -12.71
#